data_AF-A0A6N8YUT7-F1
#
_entry.id   AF-A0A6N8YUT7-F1
#
_cell.length_a   1.000
_cell.length_b   1.000
_cell.length_c   1.000
_cell.angle_alpha   90.00
_cell.angle_beta   90.00
_cell.angle_gamma   90.00
#
_symmetry.space_group_name_H-M   'P 1'
#
loop_
_entity.id
_entity.type
_entity.pdbx_description
1 polymer ?
#
loop_
_entity_poly.entity_id
_entity_poly.type
_entity_poly.pdbx_seq_one_letter_code
_entity_poly.pdbx_strand_id
1 'polypeptide(L)'
;MYYPDEIRGTAELDLPGEVELSEAELQMAVMLIDQLTGEFQPGEYRDEYRDALQQVIEAKLGSGAPISAAPEAPQGKVRDLMEALRASIEAARAPTPDAETEEPVAARKARKAS
;
A
#
# COMPACT_ATOMS: atom_id res chain seq x y z
N MET A 1 6.59 -35.23 -3.73
CA MET A 1 7.39 -35.89 -2.67
C MET A 1 8.31 -34.83 -2.11
N TYR A 2 8.44 -34.75 -0.79
CA TYR A 2 9.38 -33.83 -0.13
C TYR A 2 10.64 -34.60 0.25
N TYR A 3 11.80 -34.01 0.04
CA TYR A 3 13.05 -34.60 0.52
C TYR A 3 13.23 -34.30 2.02
N PRO A 4 13.88 -35.19 2.80
CA PRO A 4 14.01 -35.00 4.25
C PRO A 4 14.68 -33.67 4.66
N ASP A 5 15.53 -33.11 3.82
CA ASP A 5 16.23 -31.83 4.01
C ASP A 5 15.37 -30.59 3.68
N GLU A 6 14.27 -30.74 2.95
CA GLU A 6 13.32 -29.65 2.64
C GLU A 6 12.33 -29.39 3.79
N ILE A 7 12.19 -30.32 4.73
CA ILE A 7 11.28 -30.21 5.86
C ILE A 7 12.07 -29.78 7.10
N ARG A 8 11.85 -28.55 7.56
CA ARG A 8 12.39 -28.08 8.85
C ARG A 8 11.43 -28.41 9.97
N GLY A 9 11.96 -28.98 11.05
CA GLY A 9 11.19 -29.21 12.28
C GLY A 9 10.85 -27.91 13.00
N THR A 10 9.73 -27.87 13.71
CA THR A 10 9.30 -26.72 14.51
C THR A 10 9.88 -26.72 15.93
N ALA A 11 10.58 -27.78 16.33
CA ALA A 11 11.09 -27.97 17.70
C ALA A 11 12.15 -26.92 18.14
N GLU A 12 12.79 -26.27 17.17
CA GLU A 12 13.77 -25.19 17.43
C GLU A 12 13.12 -23.81 17.53
N LEU A 13 11.82 -23.69 17.24
CA LEU A 13 11.09 -22.44 17.28
C LEU A 13 10.58 -22.19 18.71
N ASP A 14 10.88 -21.02 19.26
CA ASP A 14 10.27 -20.53 20.49
C ASP A 14 8.87 -20.01 20.17
N LEU A 15 7.92 -20.94 20.08
CA LEU A 15 6.53 -20.63 19.79
C LEU A 15 5.80 -20.29 21.10
N PRO A 16 4.96 -19.22 21.11
CA PRO A 16 4.05 -19.02 22.23
C PRO A 16 3.18 -20.27 22.40
N GLY A 17 2.87 -20.60 23.66
CA GLY A 17 1.97 -21.69 23.99
C GLY A 17 0.54 -21.42 23.50
N GLU A 18 -0.42 -22.16 24.03
CA GLU A 18 -1.82 -21.95 23.69
C GLU A 18 -2.25 -20.52 24.07
N VAL A 19 -2.66 -19.74 23.07
CA VAL A 19 -3.12 -18.36 23.24
C VAL A 19 -4.64 -18.37 23.18
N GLU A 20 -5.27 -17.95 24.28
CA GLU A 20 -6.71 -17.69 24.32
C GLU A 20 -7.01 -16.40 23.56
N LEU A 21 -7.77 -16.51 22.47
CA LEU A 21 -8.19 -15.37 21.65
C LEU A 21 -9.66 -15.06 21.93
N SER A 22 -9.99 -13.77 22.11
CA SER A 22 -11.38 -13.37 22.25
C SER A 22 -12.12 -13.37 20.90
N GLU A 23 -13.43 -13.58 20.93
CA GLU A 23 -14.27 -13.49 19.73
C GLU A 23 -14.20 -12.11 19.06
N ALA A 24 -14.05 -11.04 19.85
CA ALA A 24 -13.94 -9.67 19.35
C ALA A 24 -12.63 -9.45 18.56
N GLU A 25 -11.51 -10.00 19.03
CA GLU A 25 -10.22 -9.91 18.33
C GLU A 25 -10.25 -10.69 17.00
N LEU A 26 -10.87 -11.87 17.00
CA LEU A 26 -11.06 -12.67 15.78
C LEU A 26 -11.91 -11.92 14.75
N GLN A 27 -13.04 -11.34 15.17
CA GLN A 27 -13.91 -10.56 14.28
C GLN A 27 -13.19 -9.34 13.69
N MET A 28 -12.41 -8.64 14.51
CA MET A 28 -11.61 -7.50 14.06
C MET A 28 -10.55 -7.92 13.03
N ALA A 29 -9.86 -9.05 13.26
CA ALA A 29 -8.87 -9.57 12.33
C ALA A 29 -9.48 -9.97 10.98
N VAL A 30 -10.64 -10.65 10.99
CA VAL A 30 -11.37 -11.03 9.77
C VAL A 30 -11.77 -9.79 8.98
N MET A 31 -12.33 -8.78 9.64
CA MET A 31 -12.70 -7.52 8.97
C MET A 31 -11.49 -6.84 8.30
N LEU A 32 -10.32 -6.86 8.92
CA LEU A 32 -9.09 -6.30 8.34
C LEU A 32 -8.65 -7.10 7.11
N ILE A 33 -8.69 -8.43 7.18
CA ILE A 33 -8.37 -9.30 6.05
C ILE A 33 -9.31 -9.02 4.89
N ASP A 34 -10.61 -8.92 5.14
CA ASP A 34 -11.60 -8.65 4.10
C ASP A 34 -11.37 -7.29 3.42
N GLN A 35 -11.00 -6.27 4.20
CA GLN A 35 -10.67 -4.93 3.66
C GLN A 35 -9.41 -4.93 2.78
N LEU A 36 -8.46 -5.83 3.05
CA LEU A 36 -7.19 -5.94 2.31
C LEU A 36 -7.22 -7.04 1.25
N THR A 37 -8.31 -7.81 1.16
CA THR A 37 -8.45 -8.88 0.19
C THR A 37 -8.75 -8.32 -1.19
N GLY A 38 -8.13 -8.90 -2.20
CA GLY A 38 -8.37 -8.61 -3.60
C GLY A 38 -8.17 -9.85 -4.47
N GLU A 39 -8.55 -9.75 -5.74
CA GLU A 39 -8.29 -10.84 -6.68
C GLU A 39 -6.79 -10.98 -6.96
N PHE A 40 -6.28 -12.20 -6.83
CA PHE A 40 -4.89 -12.48 -7.20
C PHE A 40 -4.76 -12.54 -8.73
N GLN A 41 -4.05 -11.56 -9.30
CA GLN A 41 -3.74 -11.47 -10.72
C GLN A 41 -2.24 -11.78 -10.94
N PRO A 42 -1.86 -13.02 -11.31
CA PRO A 42 -0.45 -13.42 -11.42
C PRO A 42 0.36 -12.56 -12.40
N GLY A 43 -0.29 -12.00 -13.43
CA GLY A 43 0.35 -11.18 -14.46
C GLY A 43 0.82 -9.81 -13.99
N GLU A 44 0.33 -9.33 -12.84
CA GLU A 44 0.78 -8.06 -12.24
C GLU A 44 2.17 -8.19 -11.58
N TYR A 45 2.62 -9.42 -11.32
CA TYR A 45 3.90 -9.69 -10.67
C TYR A 45 4.97 -10.02 -11.70
N ARG A 46 6.19 -9.49 -11.48
CA ARG A 46 7.35 -9.72 -12.35
C ARG A 46 8.49 -10.33 -11.56
N ASP A 47 9.25 -11.18 -12.25
CA ASP A 47 10.48 -11.75 -11.73
C ASP A 47 11.61 -10.72 -11.92
N GLU A 48 11.79 -9.86 -10.93
CA GLU A 48 12.80 -8.82 -10.94
C GLU A 48 14.22 -9.40 -11.06
N TYR A 49 14.46 -10.60 -10.53
CA TYR A 49 15.75 -11.27 -10.63
C TYR A 49 16.03 -11.69 -12.07
N ARG A 50 15.06 -12.33 -12.74
CA ARG A 50 15.19 -12.70 -14.14
C ARG A 50 15.39 -11.49 -15.03
N ASP A 51 14.64 -10.42 -14.79
CA ASP A 51 14.75 -9.18 -15.56
C ASP A 51 16.14 -8.54 -15.36
N ALA A 52 16.65 -8.50 -14.12
CA ALA A 52 18.01 -8.03 -13.83
C ALA A 52 19.08 -8.91 -14.48
N LEU A 53 18.92 -10.23 -14.46
CA LEU A 53 19.85 -11.17 -15.09
C LEU A 53 19.88 -10.98 -16.61
N GLN A 54 18.73 -10.79 -17.24
CA GLN A 54 18.64 -10.54 -18.67
C GLN A 54 19.40 -9.27 -19.06
N GLN A 55 19.27 -8.19 -18.27
CA GLN A 55 20.06 -6.96 -18.47
C GLN A 55 21.57 -7.19 -18.36
N VAL A 56 22.01 -8.01 -17.40
CA VAL A 56 23.42 -8.40 -17.27
C VAL A 56 23.92 -9.14 -18.52
N ILE A 57 23.12 -10.07 -19.03
CA ILE A 57 23.46 -10.85 -20.23
C ILE A 57 23.58 -9.95 -21.45
N GLU A 58 22.59 -9.07 -21.66
CA GLU A 58 22.58 -8.11 -22.78
C GLU A 58 23.75 -7.13 -22.72
N ALA A 59 24.07 -6.59 -21.54
CA ALA A 59 25.23 -5.71 -21.36
C ALA A 59 26.56 -6.42 -21.69
N LYS A 60 26.68 -7.71 -21.33
CA LYS A 60 27.85 -8.54 -21.66
C LYS A 60 27.94 -8.85 -23.16
N LEU A 61 26.81 -9.09 -23.83
CA LEU A 61 26.76 -9.37 -25.27
C LEU A 61 27.00 -8.11 -26.13
N GLY A 62 26.47 -6.96 -25.69
CA GLY A 62 26.45 -5.73 -26.48
C GLY A 62 27.79 -4.98 -26.50
N SER A 63 28.45 -4.80 -25.34
CA SER A 63 29.69 -4.00 -25.26
C SER A 63 30.26 -3.85 -23.84
N GLY A 64 30.37 -4.92 -23.03
CA GLY A 64 31.18 -4.92 -21.80
C GLY A 64 30.94 -3.77 -20.80
N ALA A 65 29.78 -3.11 -20.85
CA ALA A 65 29.48 -1.93 -20.05
C ALA A 65 29.08 -2.35 -18.63
N PRO A 66 29.54 -1.64 -17.57
CA PRO A 66 29.20 -1.99 -16.20
C PRO A 66 27.72 -1.74 -15.93
N ILE A 67 27.08 -2.70 -15.25
CA ILE A 67 25.69 -2.61 -14.80
C ILE A 67 25.63 -1.54 -13.70
N SER A 68 24.85 -0.48 -13.93
CA SER A 68 24.58 0.51 -12.88
C SER A 68 23.61 -0.09 -11.87
N ALA A 69 23.95 -0.01 -10.58
CA ALA A 69 23.03 -0.37 -9.50
C ALA A 69 21.73 0.45 -9.60
N ALA A 70 20.61 -0.16 -9.21
CA ALA A 70 19.34 0.53 -9.14
C ALA A 70 19.47 1.78 -8.24
N PRO A 71 18.88 2.92 -8.64
CA PRO A 71 18.93 4.13 -7.82
C PRO A 71 18.25 3.86 -6.46
N GLU A 72 18.86 4.35 -5.39
CA GLU A 72 18.32 4.25 -4.04
C GLU A 72 16.91 4.85 -4.02
N ALA A 73 15.94 4.12 -3.45
CA ALA A 73 14.58 4.61 -3.32
C ALA A 73 14.61 5.96 -2.58
N PRO A 74 13.86 6.98 -3.05
CA PRO A 74 13.83 8.26 -2.36
C PRO A 74 13.37 8.00 -0.93
N GLN A 75 14.24 8.29 0.03
CA GLN A 75 13.89 8.25 1.44
C GLN A 75 12.75 9.26 1.63
N GLY A 76 11.52 8.74 1.76
CA GLY A 76 10.36 9.55 2.05
C GLY A 76 10.66 10.37 3.29
N LYS A 77 10.48 11.70 3.21
CA LYS A 77 10.64 12.57 4.38
C LYS A 77 9.58 12.16 5.40
N VAL A 78 9.94 11.30 6.34
CA VAL A 78 9.21 11.07 7.59
C VAL A 78 9.37 12.34 8.42
N ARG A 79 8.75 13.43 7.96
CA ARG A 79 8.68 14.67 8.72
C ARG A 79 7.26 14.81 9.23
N ASP A 80 7.19 14.44 10.50
CA ASP A 80 6.23 14.87 11.50
C ASP A 80 4.77 14.48 11.29
N LEU A 81 4.53 13.16 11.28
CA LEU A 81 3.18 12.59 11.41
C LEU A 81 2.45 13.10 12.66
N MET A 82 3.18 13.45 13.72
CA MET A 82 2.61 14.01 14.94
C MET A 82 2.12 15.45 14.73
N GLU A 83 2.86 16.27 13.98
CA GLU A 83 2.44 17.60 13.55
C GLU A 83 1.24 17.53 12.59
N ALA A 84 1.28 16.62 11.60
CA ALA A 84 0.17 16.41 10.68
C ALA A 84 -1.11 15.94 11.41
N LEU A 85 -0.98 15.07 12.41
CA LEU A 85 -2.09 14.62 13.24
C LEU A 85 -2.64 15.75 14.13
N ARG A 86 -1.76 16.55 14.75
CA ARG A 86 -2.18 17.73 15.54
C ARG A 86 -2.95 18.71 14.68
N ALA A 87 -2.45 19.01 13.48
CA ALA A 87 -3.13 19.88 12.53
C ALA A 87 -4.51 19.34 12.11
N SER A 88 -4.64 18.02 11.91
CA SER A 88 -5.92 17.39 11.60
C SER A 88 -6.93 17.47 12.75
N ILE A 89 -6.49 17.28 13.99
CA ILE A 89 -7.34 17.38 15.19
C ILE A 89 -7.77 18.83 15.43
N GLU A 90 -6.88 19.80 15.22
CA GLU A 90 -7.21 21.23 15.34
C GLU A 90 -8.20 21.67 14.26
N ALA A 91 -8.02 21.23 13.02
CA ALA A 91 -8.96 21.49 11.92
C ALA A 91 -10.34 20.86 12.18
N ALA A 92 -10.40 19.68 12.83
CA ALA A 92 -11.65 19.01 13.20
C ALA A 92 -12.35 19.64 14.42
N ARG A 93 -11.64 20.43 15.25
CA ARG A 93 -12.17 21.11 16.43
C ARG A 93 -12.59 22.55 16.17
N ALA A 94 -12.22 23.14 15.05
CA ALA A 94 -12.69 24.46 14.67
C ALA A 94 -14.20 24.39 14.34
N PRO A 95 -15.07 25.12 15.06
CA PRO A 95 -16.46 25.26 14.64
C PRO A 95 -16.46 26.04 13.33
N THR A 96 -16.97 25.43 12.24
CA THR A 96 -17.34 26.16 11.03
C THR A 96 -18.33 27.25 11.41
N PRO A 97 -18.02 28.55 11.27
CA PRO A 97 -19.06 29.53 11.14
C PRO A 97 -19.68 29.34 9.75
N ASP A 98 -21.01 29.44 9.73
CA ASP A 98 -21.84 29.61 8.54
C ASP A 98 -22.16 28.35 7.73
N ALA A 99 -23.05 27.56 8.31
CA ALA A 99 -24.23 27.14 7.57
C ALA A 99 -25.40 28.09 7.92
N GLU A 100 -25.64 29.11 7.11
CA GLU A 100 -26.90 29.84 6.87
C GLU A 100 -26.62 30.79 5.67
N THR A 101 -27.43 31.08 4.64
CA THR A 101 -28.69 30.61 4.03
C THR A 101 -28.79 31.40 2.69
N GLU A 102 -29.53 30.90 1.70
CA GLU A 102 -30.04 31.57 0.46
C GLU A 102 -29.08 31.68 -0.76
N GLU A 103 -29.44 31.38 -2.02
CA GLU A 103 -30.69 31.02 -2.71
C GLU A 103 -30.34 30.43 -4.12
N PRO A 104 -31.28 29.82 -4.87
CA PRO A 104 -30.97 28.97 -6.03
C PRO A 104 -30.66 29.79 -7.28
N VAL A 105 -29.55 29.47 -7.96
CA VAL A 105 -29.24 30.10 -9.25
C VAL A 105 -30.12 29.47 -10.34
N ALA A 106 -31.21 30.18 -10.62
CA ALA A 106 -32.15 29.88 -11.69
C ALA A 106 -31.47 29.81 -13.07
N ALA A 107 -31.99 28.89 -13.86
CA ALA A 107 -31.73 28.63 -15.27
C ALA A 107 -31.53 29.89 -16.13
N ARG A 108 -30.40 29.96 -16.84
CA ARG A 108 -30.30 30.68 -18.13
C ARG A 108 -29.49 29.87 -19.15
N LYS A 109 -30.17 28.92 -19.79
CA LYS A 109 -29.85 28.48 -21.16
C LYS A 109 -31.16 28.32 -21.94
N ALA A 110 -31.55 29.35 -22.68
CA ALA A 110 -32.42 29.22 -23.85
C ALA A 110 -32.40 30.48 -24.74
N ARG A 111 -31.95 30.29 -25.99
CA ARG A 111 -32.52 30.81 -27.27
C ARG A 111 -32.42 32.33 -27.53
N LYS A 112 -31.57 32.74 -28.48
CA LYS A 112 -31.79 32.97 -29.94
C LYS A 112 -32.52 34.28 -30.29
N ALA A 113 -31.88 35.00 -31.23
CA ALA A 113 -32.46 35.85 -32.28
C ALA A 113 -33.11 37.19 -31.88
N SER A 114 -32.48 38.29 -32.29
CA SER A 114 -32.93 39.11 -33.42
C SER A 114 -31.80 40.01 -33.89
#